data_AF-A0A5B8MBI7-F1
#
_entry.id   AF-A0A5B8MBI7-F1
#
_cell.length_a   1.000
_cell.length_b   1.000
_cell.length_c   1.000
_cell.angle_alpha   90.00
_cell.angle_beta   90.00
_cell.angle_gamma   90.00
#
_symmetry.space_group_name_H-M   'P 1'
#
loop_
_entity.id
_entity.type
_entity.pdbx_description
1 polymer ?
#
loop_
_entity_poly.entity_id
_entity_poly.type
_entity_poly.pdbx_seq_one_letter_code
_entity_poly.pdbx_strand_id
1 'polypeptide(L)'
;MPIESDESDVARSLEAPEQRKSRMSTRRLTGLQKQVLSLYRSVIRHTRSQDSELRKQILQYTRVQLEKNRNIERRNVMLIEHYLRNGKKKLELLEQGGVQGIGAYTSSS
;
A
#
# COMPACT_ATOMS: atom_id res chain seq x y z
N MET A 1 -43.80 -5.55 5.79
CA MET A 1 -42.92 -4.61 5.08
C MET A 1 -43.29 -3.20 5.50
N PRO A 2 -42.32 -2.46 6.01
CA PRO A 2 -42.03 -1.14 5.47
C PRO A 2 -40.57 -1.13 4.99
N ILE A 3 -40.38 -0.83 3.70
CA ILE A 3 -39.06 -0.51 3.16
C ILE A 3 -38.80 0.92 3.64
N GLU A 4 -38.10 1.05 4.77
CA GLU A 4 -37.47 2.31 5.16
C GLU A 4 -36.52 2.67 4.02
N SER A 5 -36.98 3.59 3.18
CA SER A 5 -36.23 4.11 2.06
C SER A 5 -35.15 4.99 2.68
N ASP A 6 -33.94 4.46 2.68
CA ASP A 6 -32.70 5.07 3.14
C ASP A 6 -32.63 6.54 2.68
N GLU A 7 -32.96 7.48 3.57
CA GLU A 7 -32.86 8.94 3.35
C GLU A 7 -31.43 9.37 2.97
N SER A 8 -30.47 8.48 3.18
CA SER A 8 -29.05 8.64 2.86
C SER A 8 -28.76 8.73 1.34
N ASP A 9 -29.58 8.13 0.48
CA ASP A 9 -29.39 8.18 -0.98
C ASP A 9 -29.91 9.47 -1.63
N VAL A 10 -30.90 10.13 -0.99
CA VAL A 10 -31.44 11.42 -1.46
C VAL A 10 -30.45 12.55 -1.20
N ALA A 11 -29.79 12.55 -0.04
CA ALA A 11 -28.77 13.54 0.31
C ALA A 11 -27.55 13.51 -0.64
N ARG A 12 -27.22 12.33 -1.18
CA ARG A 12 -26.06 12.13 -2.07
C ARG A 12 -26.26 12.71 -3.47
N SER A 13 -27.52 12.92 -3.88
CA SER A 13 -27.88 13.42 -5.21
C SER A 13 -27.87 14.95 -5.34
N LEU A 14 -27.71 15.68 -4.23
CA LEU A 14 -27.77 17.15 -4.20
C LEU A 14 -26.39 17.85 -4.05
N GLU A 15 -25.28 17.11 -4.02
CA GLU A 15 -23.95 17.74 -4.00
C GLU A 15 -23.61 18.35 -5.37
N ALA A 16 -23.53 19.68 -5.41
CA ALA A 16 -23.21 20.46 -6.60
C ALA A 16 -21.84 20.06 -7.20
N PRO A 17 -21.71 19.99 -8.54
CA PRO A 17 -20.49 19.52 -9.22
C PRO A 17 -19.26 20.41 -8.98
N GLU A 18 -19.43 21.65 -8.53
CA GLU A 18 -18.32 22.56 -8.20
C GLU A 18 -17.53 22.11 -6.97
N GLN A 19 -18.18 21.45 -6.00
CA GLN A 19 -17.51 20.95 -4.80
C GLN A 19 -16.65 19.71 -5.08
N ARG A 20 -16.94 18.97 -6.18
CA ARG A 20 -16.11 17.84 -6.63
C ARG A 20 -14.74 18.30 -7.15
N LYS A 21 -14.66 19.50 -7.75
CA LYS A 21 -13.40 20.02 -8.35
C LYS A 21 -12.31 20.35 -7.32
N SER A 22 -12.68 20.57 -6.06
CA SER A 22 -11.73 20.87 -4.96
C SER A 22 -11.05 19.62 -4.37
N ARG A 23 -11.52 18.40 -4.67
CA ARG A 23 -11.03 17.16 -4.02
C ARG A 23 -9.66 16.67 -4.47
N MET A 24 -9.03 17.30 -5.46
CA MET A 24 -7.71 16.88 -5.94
C MET A 24 -6.72 18.04 -6.01
N SER A 25 -6.46 18.71 -4.89
CA SER A 25 -5.13 19.32 -4.75
C SER A 25 -4.13 18.17 -4.83
N THR A 26 -3.38 18.09 -5.93
CA THR A 26 -2.35 17.06 -6.10
C THR A 26 -1.21 17.42 -5.16
N ARG A 27 -1.32 17.00 -3.90
CA ARG A 27 -0.29 17.26 -2.89
C ARG A 27 1.02 16.71 -3.44
N ARG A 28 1.98 17.60 -3.70
CA ARG A 28 3.30 17.23 -4.23
C ARG A 28 3.96 16.27 -3.23
N LEU A 29 4.11 15.02 -3.65
CA LEU A 29 4.79 14.00 -2.86
C LEU A 29 6.29 14.27 -2.85
N THR A 30 6.93 14.13 -1.69
CA THR A 30 8.38 14.24 -1.57
C THR A 30 9.07 13.13 -2.35
N GLY A 31 10.35 13.31 -2.71
CA GLY A 31 11.13 12.27 -3.39
C GLY A 31 11.09 10.93 -2.65
N LEU A 32 11.24 10.97 -1.32
CA LEU A 32 11.18 9.79 -0.47
C LEU A 32 9.80 9.12 -0.48
N GLN A 33 8.71 9.90 -0.40
CA GLN A 33 7.35 9.37 -0.51
C GLN A 33 7.11 8.69 -1.86
N LYS A 34 7.63 9.26 -2.95
CA LYS A 34 7.58 8.63 -4.28
C LYS A 34 8.34 7.31 -4.30
N GLN A 35 9.51 7.24 -3.66
CA GLN A 35 10.28 6.00 -3.58
C GLN A 35 9.54 4.91 -2.78
N VAL A 36 8.90 5.25 -1.65
CA VAL A 36 8.08 4.31 -0.86
C VAL A 36 6.94 3.75 -1.71
N LEU A 37 6.21 4.62 -2.41
CA LEU A 37 5.12 4.19 -3.30
C LEU A 37 5.63 3.38 -4.49
N SER A 38 6.80 3.73 -5.04
CA SER A 38 7.43 2.97 -6.12
C SER A 38 7.77 1.56 -5.66
N LEU A 39 8.33 1.41 -4.46
CA LEU A 39 8.61 0.09 -3.87
C LEU A 39 7.34 -0.74 -3.74
N TYR A 40 6.28 -0.15 -3.15
CA TYR A 40 4.99 -0.84 -3.01
C TYR A 40 4.41 -1.30 -4.36
N ARG A 41 4.45 -0.43 -5.38
CA ARG A 41 3.99 -0.79 -6.73
C ARG A 41 4.85 -1.87 -7.38
N SER A 42 6.17 -1.86 -7.16
CA SER A 42 7.04 -2.92 -7.68
C SER A 42 6.73 -4.27 -7.05
N VAL A 43 6.46 -4.33 -5.73
CA VAL A 43 5.99 -5.56 -5.08
C VAL A 43 4.67 -6.05 -5.70
N ILE A 44 3.69 -5.17 -5.92
CA ILE A 44 2.43 -5.56 -6.58
C ILE A 44 2.68 -6.07 -8.00
N ARG A 45 3.56 -5.42 -8.77
CA ARG A 45 3.90 -5.86 -10.13
C ARG A 45 4.56 -7.23 -10.13
N HIS A 46 5.53 -7.45 -9.25
CA HIS A 46 6.21 -8.74 -9.13
C HIS A 46 5.24 -9.86 -8.72
N THR A 47 4.35 -9.60 -7.75
CA THR A 47 3.38 -10.61 -7.30
C THR A 47 2.32 -10.97 -8.33
N ARG A 48 2.12 -10.18 -9.41
CA ARG A 48 1.17 -10.53 -10.48
C ARG A 48 1.61 -11.73 -11.31
N SER A 49 2.90 -12.03 -11.38
CA SER A 49 3.42 -13.20 -12.10
C SER A 49 3.53 -14.45 -11.21
N GLN A 50 3.18 -14.35 -9.94
CA GLN A 50 3.27 -15.42 -8.95
C GLN A 50 1.93 -16.15 -8.77
N ASP A 51 1.96 -17.31 -8.12
CA ASP A 51 0.74 -18.03 -7.74
C ASP A 51 -0.21 -17.17 -6.88
N SER A 52 -1.51 -17.45 -6.98
CA SER A 52 -2.57 -16.68 -6.32
C SER A 52 -2.45 -16.64 -4.79
N GLU A 53 -2.01 -17.72 -4.15
CA GLU A 53 -1.85 -17.80 -2.69
C GLU A 53 -0.59 -17.08 -2.24
N LEU A 54 0.53 -17.32 -2.95
CA LEU A 54 1.79 -16.62 -2.70
C LEU A 54 1.62 -15.09 -2.85
N ARG A 55 0.89 -14.66 -3.88
CA ARG A 55 0.53 -13.26 -4.10
C ARG A 55 -0.24 -12.67 -2.91
N LYS A 56 -1.28 -13.35 -2.41
CA LYS A 56 -2.06 -12.87 -1.26
C LYS A 56 -1.17 -12.70 -0.02
N GLN A 57 -0.32 -13.68 0.25
CA GLN A 57 0.59 -13.65 1.41
C GLN A 57 1.60 -12.49 1.33
N ILE A 58 2.25 -12.31 0.18
CA ILE A 58 3.22 -11.21 -0.01
C ILE A 58 2.52 -9.85 0.12
N LEU A 59 1.33 -9.68 -0.48
CA LEU A 59 0.58 -8.43 -0.39
C LEU A 59 0.12 -8.15 1.03
N GLN A 60 -0.38 -9.16 1.75
CA GLN A 60 -0.80 -9.04 3.14
C GLN A 60 0.36 -8.64 4.04
N TYR A 61 1.50 -9.33 3.91
CA TYR A 61 2.71 -8.98 4.64
C TYR A 61 3.15 -7.55 4.36
N THR A 62 3.23 -7.17 3.08
CA THR A 62 3.64 -5.81 2.67
C THR A 62 2.71 -4.76 3.25
N ARG A 63 1.40 -5.00 3.23
CA ARG A 63 0.40 -4.09 3.81
C ARG A 63 0.59 -3.96 5.32
N VAL A 64 0.70 -5.07 6.05
CA VAL A 64 0.93 -5.05 7.50
C VAL A 64 2.20 -4.27 7.85
N GLN A 65 3.29 -4.47 7.11
CA GLN A 65 4.53 -3.75 7.36
C GLN A 65 4.41 -2.25 7.09
N LEU A 66 3.71 -1.84 6.04
CA LEU A 66 3.47 -0.41 5.77
C LEU A 66 2.55 0.23 6.81
N GLU A 67 1.50 -0.48 7.24
CA GLU A 67 0.59 0.01 8.29
C GLU A 67 1.30 0.14 9.64
N LYS A 68 2.14 -0.82 10.03
CA LYS A 68 2.98 -0.75 11.25
C LYS A 68 3.83 0.53 11.29
N ASN A 69 4.28 1.00 10.12
CA ASN A 69 5.17 2.15 9.99
C ASN A 69 4.43 3.45 9.60
N ARG A 70 3.08 3.45 9.57
CA ARG A 70 2.27 4.60 9.13
C ARG A 70 2.45 5.84 9.99
N ASN A 71 2.74 5.66 11.27
CA ASN A 71 2.87 6.73 12.27
C ASN A 71 4.30 7.27 12.40
N ILE A 72 5.26 6.80 11.58
CA ILE A 72 6.61 7.38 11.56
C ILE A 72 6.50 8.85 11.15
N GLU A 73 7.12 9.71 11.96
CA GLU A 73 7.19 11.13 11.65
C GLU A 73 7.90 11.38 10.32
N ARG A 74 7.33 12.27 9.49
CA ARG A 74 7.89 12.62 8.17
C ARG A 74 9.32 13.18 8.23
N ARG A 75 9.74 13.69 9.39
CA ARG A 75 11.07 14.23 9.65
C ARG A 75 12.12 13.14 9.89
N ASN A 76 11.70 11.92 10.25
CA ASN A 76 12.60 10.80 10.49
C ASN A 76 13.01 10.12 9.17
N VAL A 77 13.70 10.89 8.33
CA VAL A 77 14.13 10.47 6.99
C VAL A 77 15.03 9.24 7.06
N MET A 78 15.96 9.20 8.01
CA MET A 78 16.92 8.10 8.18
C MET A 78 16.22 6.75 8.44
N LEU A 79 15.21 6.74 9.29
CA LEU A 79 14.43 5.53 9.58
C LEU A 79 13.62 5.08 8.36
N ILE A 80 12.96 6.02 7.67
CA ILE A 80 12.20 5.73 6.46
C ILE A 80 13.12 5.15 5.37
N GLU A 81 14.31 5.71 5.20
CA GLU A 81 15.30 5.19 4.26
C GLU A 81 15.81 3.81 4.66
N HIS A 82 16.04 3.56 5.95
CA HIS A 82 16.43 2.24 6.44
C HIS A 82 15.39 1.18 6.06
N TYR A 83 14.11 1.44 6.33
CA TYR A 83 13.02 0.53 5.92
C TYR A 83 12.91 0.41 4.41
N LEU A 84 13.14 1.49 3.66
CA LEU A 84 13.10 1.49 2.20
C LEU A 84 14.22 0.64 1.59
N ARG A 85 15.45 0.73 2.13
CA ARG A 85 16.57 -0.12 1.73
C ARG A 85 16.29 -1.60 2.06
N ASN A 86 15.79 -1.89 3.25
CA ASN A 86 15.43 -3.26 3.65
C ASN A 86 14.33 -3.84 2.75
N GLY A 87 13.30 -3.06 2.44
CA GLY A 87 12.21 -3.48 1.57
C GLY A 87 12.66 -3.72 0.13
N LYS A 88 13.57 -2.89 -0.41
CA LYS A 88 14.19 -3.12 -1.72
C LYS A 88 15.00 -4.42 -1.75
N LYS A 89 15.80 -4.68 -0.71
CA LYS A 89 16.56 -5.94 -0.59
C LYS A 89 15.63 -7.15 -0.57
N LYS A 90 14.50 -7.08 0.16
CA LYS A 90 13.48 -8.15 0.15
C LYS A 90 12.86 -8.35 -1.23
N LEU A 91 12.56 -7.27 -1.94
CA LEU A 91 12.03 -7.35 -3.32
C LEU A 91 13.05 -7.98 -4.28
N GLU A 92 14.31 -7.58 -4.20
CA GLU A 92 15.38 -8.15 -5.02
C GLU A 92 15.53 -9.66 -4.80
N LEU A 93 15.45 -10.11 -3.54
CA LEU A 93 15.48 -11.54 -3.22
C LEU A 93 14.28 -12.30 -3.79
N LEU A 94 13.10 -11.68 -3.82
CA LEU A 94 11.91 -12.25 -4.47
C LEU A 94 12.11 -12.34 -5.99
N GLU A 95 12.67 -11.30 -6.60
CA GLU A 95 12.95 -11.23 -8.04
C GLU A 95 14.00 -12.24 -8.51
N GLN A 96 15.02 -12.51 -7.69
CA GLN A 96 16.08 -13.48 -7.99
C GLN A 96 15.63 -14.95 -7.86
N GLY A 97 14.37 -15.22 -7.49
CA GLY A 97 13.85 -16.58 -7.33
C GLY A 97 14.44 -17.34 -6.12
N GLY A 98 15.19 -16.65 -5.25
CA GLY A 98 15.88 -17.24 -4.10
C GLY A 98 14.96 -17.65 -2.94
N VAL A 99 13.66 -17.42 -3.07
CA VAL A 99 12.66 -17.83 -2.07
C VAL A 99 11.73 -18.86 -2.69
N GLN A 100 12.26 -20.07 -2.89
CA GLN A 100 11.41 -21.26 -2.77
C GLN A 100 11.01 -21.36 -1.30
N GLY A 101 9.76 -21.06 -1.02
CA GLY A 101 9.16 -21.46 0.25
C GLY A 101 8.73 -20.29 1.12
N ILE A 102 7.47 -20.43 1.47
CA ILE A 102 6.67 -19.66 2.41
C ILE A 102 7.40 -19.31 3.72
N GLY A 103 8.41 -20.09 4.10
CA GLY A 103 9.23 -19.91 5.30
C GLY A 103 10.00 -18.59 5.40
N ALA A 104 10.47 -17.99 4.30
CA ALA A 104 11.33 -16.79 4.40
C ALA A 104 10.56 -15.49 4.75
N TYR A 105 9.24 -15.45 4.52
CA TYR A 105 8.41 -14.27 4.81
C TYR A 105 7.47 -14.44 6.01
N THR A 106 7.26 -15.66 6.50
CA THR A 106 6.53 -15.92 7.76
C THR A 106 7.45 -16.08 8.97
N SER A 107 8.76 -16.29 8.77
CA SER A 107 9.72 -16.43 9.87
C SER A 107 10.27 -15.07 10.30
N SER A 108 9.46 -14.27 10.97
CA SER A 108 9.95 -13.29 11.95
C SER A 108 8.79 -12.84 12.84
N SER A 109 8.69 -13.55 13.98
CA SER A 109 8.12 -13.16 15.28
C SER A 109 6.67 -12.71 15.36
#